data_AF-A0A0F9FGD9-F1
#
_entry.id   AF-A0A0F9FGD9-F1
#
_cell.length_a   1.000
_cell.length_b   1.000
_cell.length_c   1.000
_cell.angle_alpha   90.00
_cell.angle_beta   90.00
_cell.angle_gamma   90.00
#
_symmetry.space_group_name_H-M   'P 1'
#
loop_
_entity.id
_entity.type
_entity.pdbx_description
1 polymer ?
#
loop_
_entity_poly.entity_id
_entity_poly.type
_entity_poly.pdbx_seq_one_letter_code
_entity_poly.pdbx_strand_id
1 'polypeptide(L)'
;MPKYERAVQVVKATVHLFAINCCRCGVTFGLDSEYEAERRRDHLIWYCPNGHGQSWSQDNEEEKAKRLLAEERTRLVLVRTERDQAVQDLMNQAKEIKRHRRRAQAGVCSQCHRTFSSVARHMATKHPEVGKHPEPIPVSS
;
A
#
# COMPACT_ATOMS: atom_id res chain seq x y z
N MET A 1 67.95 -39.64 11.51
CA MET A 1 66.96 -39.34 10.45
C MET A 1 65.60 -39.83 10.91
N PRO A 2 64.75 -39.02 11.58
CA PRO A 2 63.43 -39.48 12.01
C PRO A 2 62.47 -39.46 10.81
N LYS A 3 61.77 -40.58 10.62
CA LYS A 3 60.75 -40.80 9.58
C LYS A 3 59.48 -40.05 10.00
N TYR A 4 59.00 -39.13 9.16
CA TYR A 4 57.75 -38.40 9.41
C TYR A 4 56.55 -39.30 9.12
N GLU A 5 55.94 -39.84 10.17
CA GLU A 5 54.68 -40.56 10.11
C GLU A 5 53.54 -39.54 10.13
N ARG A 6 52.86 -39.32 8.99
CA ARG A 6 51.70 -38.42 8.93
C ARG A 6 50.51 -39.11 9.58
N ALA A 7 50.05 -38.58 10.71
CA ALA A 7 48.79 -38.98 11.30
C ALA A 7 47.64 -38.69 10.31
N VAL A 8 46.95 -39.75 9.86
CA VAL A 8 45.74 -39.65 9.03
C VAL A 8 44.55 -39.54 9.97
N GLN A 9 43.83 -38.42 9.92
CA GLN A 9 42.53 -38.29 10.58
C GLN A 9 41.41 -38.60 9.60
N VAL A 10 40.49 -39.46 10.03
CA VAL A 10 39.30 -39.82 9.25
C VAL A 10 38.14 -38.94 9.70
N VAL A 11 37.59 -38.15 8.79
CA VAL A 11 36.37 -37.35 9.01
C VAL A 11 35.21 -38.06 8.32
N LYS A 12 34.08 -38.18 9.04
CA LYS A 12 32.81 -38.64 8.48
C LYS A 12 31.89 -37.43 8.30
N ALA A 13 31.29 -37.30 7.13
CA ALA A 13 30.30 -36.27 6.83
C ALA A 13 29.09 -36.91 6.13
N THR A 14 27.91 -36.40 6.46
CA THR A 14 26.65 -36.73 5.78
C THR A 14 26.25 -35.51 4.97
N VAL A 15 25.95 -35.70 3.68
CA VAL A 15 25.54 -34.63 2.77
C VAL A 15 24.21 -35.01 2.16
N HIS A 16 23.29 -34.04 2.11
CA HIS A 16 21.98 -34.22 1.48
C HIS A 16 21.99 -33.60 0.09
N LEU A 17 21.81 -34.44 -0.93
CA LEU A 17 21.83 -33.99 -2.31
C LEU A 17 20.42 -33.85 -2.88
N PHE A 18 20.16 -32.70 -3.48
CA PHE A 18 19.00 -32.44 -4.32
C PHE A 18 19.34 -32.77 -5.78
N ALA A 19 18.63 -33.72 -6.37
CA ALA A 19 18.83 -34.10 -7.77
C ALA A 19 18.10 -33.11 -8.70
N ILE A 20 18.83 -32.57 -9.68
CA ILE A 20 18.32 -31.60 -10.64
C ILE A 20 18.86 -31.85 -12.06
N ASN A 21 18.12 -31.42 -13.06
CA ASN A 21 18.52 -31.46 -14.47
C ASN A 21 18.97 -30.07 -14.93
N CYS A 22 20.00 -30.02 -15.77
CA CYS A 22 20.35 -28.79 -16.46
C CYS A 22 19.26 -28.41 -17.49
N CYS A 23 18.73 -27.19 -17.41
CA CYS A 23 17.71 -26.68 -18.32
C CYS A 23 18.18 -26.54 -19.77
N ARG A 24 19.50 -26.54 -20.03
CA ARG A 24 20.08 -26.43 -21.38
C ARG A 24 20.56 -27.76 -21.95
N CYS A 25 21.36 -28.51 -21.20
CA CYS A 25 21.97 -29.75 -21.71
C CYS A 25 21.39 -31.03 -21.11
N GLY A 26 20.38 -30.95 -20.23
CA GLY A 26 19.64 -32.09 -19.71
C GLY A 26 20.36 -32.97 -18.68
N VAL A 27 21.66 -32.75 -18.45
CA VAL A 27 22.45 -33.56 -17.50
C VAL A 27 21.85 -33.54 -16.10
N THR A 28 21.68 -34.72 -15.50
CA THR A 28 21.24 -34.88 -14.10
C THR A 28 22.44 -34.80 -13.17
N PHE A 29 22.36 -33.99 -12.12
CA PHE A 29 23.41 -33.86 -11.11
C PHE A 29 22.83 -33.49 -9.74
N GLY A 30 23.65 -33.63 -8.69
CA GLY A 30 23.27 -33.27 -7.32
C GLY A 30 23.78 -31.90 -6.94
N LEU A 31 22.91 -31.09 -6.33
CA LEU A 31 23.30 -29.91 -5.55
C LEU A 31 23.21 -30.23 -4.07
N ASP A 32 24.02 -29.58 -3.25
CA ASP A 32 23.77 -29.59 -1.80
C ASP A 32 22.39 -28.96 -1.52
N SER A 33 21.64 -29.55 -0.59
CA SER A 33 20.26 -29.14 -0.31
C SER A 33 20.18 -27.73 0.30
N GLU A 34 21.17 -27.33 1.10
CA GLU A 34 21.22 -25.98 1.66
C GLU A 34 21.58 -24.97 0.58
N TYR A 35 22.51 -25.33 -0.31
CA TYR A 35 22.86 -24.52 -1.47
C TYR A 35 21.66 -24.32 -2.40
N GLU A 36 20.90 -25.38 -2.68
CA GLU A 36 19.68 -25.30 -3.48
C GLU A 36 18.64 -24.36 -2.86
N ALA A 37 18.39 -24.48 -1.56
CA ALA A 37 17.47 -23.63 -0.83
C ALA A 37 17.92 -22.16 -0.78
N GLU A 38 19.23 -21.90 -0.69
CA GLU A 38 19.79 -20.55 -0.79
C GLU A 38 19.55 -19.96 -2.17
N ARG A 39 19.88 -20.71 -3.23
CA ARG A 39 19.71 -20.23 -4.62
C ARG A 39 18.25 -20.01 -5.01
N ARG A 40 17.31 -20.73 -4.38
CA ARG A 40 15.86 -20.47 -4.52
C ARG A 40 15.40 -19.18 -3.84
N ARG A 41 16.09 -18.73 -2.79
CA ARG A 41 15.77 -17.51 -2.05
C ARG A 41 16.39 -16.26 -2.68
N ASP A 42 17.63 -16.38 -3.16
CA ASP A 42 18.39 -15.24 -3.68
C ASP A 42 18.28 -15.06 -5.21
N HIS A 43 17.71 -16.06 -5.90
CA HIS A 43 17.56 -16.10 -7.36
C HIS A 43 18.88 -15.97 -8.14
N LEU A 44 20.02 -16.23 -7.49
CA LEU A 44 21.33 -16.14 -8.11
C LEU A 44 21.60 -17.30 -9.06
N ILE A 45 22.50 -17.03 -10.01
CA ILE A 45 22.90 -18.00 -11.02
C ILE A 45 23.77 -19.09 -10.36
N TRP A 46 23.48 -20.34 -10.71
CA TRP A 46 24.28 -21.53 -10.42
C TRP A 46 24.59 -22.28 -11.72
N TYR A 47 25.60 -23.14 -11.70
CA TYR A 47 26.12 -23.77 -12.91
C TYR A 47 25.97 -25.29 -12.88
N CYS A 48 25.68 -25.88 -14.03
CA CYS A 48 25.82 -27.32 -14.19
C CYS A 48 27.28 -27.74 -14.37
N PRO A 49 27.62 -29.04 -14.25
CA PRO A 49 28.98 -29.53 -14.47
C PRO A 49 29.55 -29.21 -15.85
N ASN A 50 28.68 -28.98 -16.83
CA ASN A 50 29.06 -28.58 -18.20
C ASN A 50 29.16 -27.05 -18.37
N GLY A 51 28.97 -26.25 -17.33
CA GLY A 51 29.17 -24.79 -17.34
C GLY A 51 27.95 -23.95 -17.76
N HIS A 52 26.76 -24.52 -17.88
CA HIS A 52 25.54 -23.74 -18.20
C HIS A 52 24.96 -23.10 -16.94
N GLY A 53 24.83 -21.77 -16.97
CA GLY A 53 24.20 -20.98 -15.91
C GLY A 53 22.68 -21.14 -15.88
N GLN A 54 22.13 -21.25 -14.68
CA GLN A 54 20.71 -21.50 -14.39
C GLN A 54 20.30 -20.67 -13.17
N SER A 55 19.03 -20.27 -13.09
CA SER A 55 18.44 -19.63 -11.92
C SER A 55 16.97 -20.00 -11.81
N TRP A 56 16.41 -19.88 -10.61
CA TRP A 56 14.96 -20.01 -10.40
C TRP A 56 14.30 -18.65 -10.65
N SER A 57 13.40 -18.58 -11.63
CA SER A 57 12.76 -17.32 -12.05
C SER A 57 11.39 -17.07 -11.41
N GLN A 58 10.90 -17.98 -10.56
CA GLN A 58 9.58 -17.85 -9.94
C GLN A 58 9.72 -17.11 -8.61
N ASP A 59 8.89 -16.07 -8.43
CA ASP A 59 8.72 -15.39 -7.14
C ASP A 59 8.49 -16.46 -6.05
N ASN A 60 9.28 -16.40 -4.99
CA ASN A 60 8.97 -17.22 -3.81
C ASN A 60 7.66 -16.71 -3.16
N GLU A 61 6.98 -17.56 -2.37
CA GLU A 61 5.72 -17.18 -1.69
C GLU A 61 5.89 -15.91 -0.82
N GLU A 62 7.11 -15.67 -0.31
CA GLU A 62 7.45 -14.49 0.47
C GLU A 62 7.47 -13.20 -0.38
N GLU A 63 8.04 -13.24 -1.58
CA GLU A 63 8.05 -12.14 -2.55
C GLU A 63 6.65 -11.84 -3.06
N LYS A 64 5.85 -12.87 -3.33
CA LYS A 64 4.45 -12.72 -3.67
C LYS A 64 3.67 -12.07 -2.53
N ALA A 65 3.89 -12.48 -1.29
CA ALA A 65 3.27 -11.86 -0.11
C ALA A 65 3.71 -10.40 0.07
N LYS A 66 5.00 -10.09 -0.13
CA LYS A 66 5.53 -8.71 -0.10
C LYS A 66 4.89 -7.83 -1.17
N ARG A 67 4.74 -8.33 -2.40
CA ARG A 67 4.07 -7.62 -3.49
C ARG A 67 2.61 -7.32 -3.15
N LEU A 68 1.84 -8.33 -2.72
CA LEU A 68 0.44 -8.16 -2.33
C LEU A 68 0.29 -7.15 -1.19
N LEU A 69 1.19 -7.20 -0.20
CA LEU A 69 1.19 -6.26 0.91
C LEU A 69 1.54 -4.83 0.47
N ALA A 70 2.43 -4.65 -0.50
CA ALA A 70 2.74 -3.35 -1.08
C ALA A 70 1.57 -2.79 -1.91
N GLU A 71 0.91 -3.63 -2.69
CA GLU A 71 -0.30 -3.28 -3.45
C GLU A 71 -1.43 -2.83 -2.52
N GLU A 72 -1.71 -3.60 -1.46
CA GLU A 72 -2.78 -3.29 -0.52
C GLU A 72 -2.48 -2.01 0.27
N ARG A 73 -1.21 -1.78 0.66
CA ARG A 73 -0.79 -0.51 1.27
C ARG A 73 -1.05 0.67 0.34
N THR A 74 -0.71 0.53 -0.94
CA THR A 74 -0.92 1.58 -1.94
C THR A 74 -2.41 1.87 -2.12
N ARG A 75 -3.23 0.82 -2.17
CA ARG A 75 -4.69 0.92 -2.23
C ARG A 75 -5.27 1.63 -1.00
N LEU A 76 -4.82 1.28 0.20
CA LEU A 76 -5.26 1.93 1.44
C LEU A 76 -4.93 3.42 1.48
N VAL A 77 -3.75 3.81 0.98
CA VAL A 77 -3.37 5.22 0.88
C VAL A 77 -4.32 5.95 -0.08
N LEU A 78 -4.56 5.41 -1.27
CA LEU A 78 -5.47 6.00 -2.25
C LEU A 78 -6.87 6.23 -1.67
N VAL A 79 -7.47 5.18 -1.09
CA VAL A 79 -8.82 5.26 -0.48
C VAL A 79 -8.87 6.29 0.64
N ARG A 80 -7.83 6.38 1.48
CA ARG A 80 -7.76 7.40 2.54
C ARG A 80 -7.69 8.81 1.96
N THR A 81 -6.87 9.02 0.92
CA THR A 81 -6.76 10.33 0.28
C THR A 81 -8.06 10.77 -0.39
N GLU A 82 -8.75 9.85 -1.08
CA GLU A 82 -10.06 10.14 -1.70
C GLU A 82 -11.11 10.46 -0.64
N ARG A 83 -11.16 9.69 0.45
CA ARG A 83 -12.05 9.97 1.59
C ARG A 83 -11.77 11.36 2.17
N ASP A 84 -10.51 11.68 2.42
CA ASP A 84 -10.13 12.94 3.05
C ASP A 84 -10.47 14.14 2.16
N GLN A 85 -10.26 14.00 0.85
CA GLN A 85 -10.69 15.00 -0.14
C GLN A 85 -12.21 15.19 -0.13
N ALA A 86 -12.97 14.10 -0.20
CA ALA A 86 -14.44 14.16 -0.15
C ALA A 86 -14.94 14.83 1.14
N VAL A 87 -14.34 14.52 2.29
CA VAL A 87 -14.69 15.17 3.58
C VAL A 87 -14.40 16.67 3.53
N GLN A 88 -13.26 17.09 2.99
CA GLN A 88 -12.93 18.51 2.87
C GLN A 88 -13.88 19.23 1.92
N ASP A 89 -14.24 18.61 0.80
CA ASP A 89 -15.20 19.18 -0.15
C ASP A 89 -16.57 19.37 0.48
N LEU A 90 -17.06 18.37 1.21
CA LEU A 90 -18.32 18.46 1.96
C LEU A 90 -18.26 19.59 3.01
N MET A 91 -17.14 19.72 3.72
CA MET A 91 -16.95 20.81 4.68
C MET A 91 -16.97 22.19 4.01
N ASN A 92 -16.34 22.32 2.85
CA ASN A 92 -16.30 23.59 2.10
C ASN A 92 -17.68 23.94 1.53
N GLN A 93 -18.40 22.97 0.97
CA GLN A 93 -19.77 23.15 0.51
C GLN A 93 -20.70 23.54 1.66
N ALA A 94 -20.58 22.91 2.83
CA ALA A 94 -21.37 23.25 4.01
C ALA A 94 -21.13 24.70 4.47
N LYS A 95 -19.87 25.16 4.47
CA LYS A 95 -19.51 26.56 4.76
C LYS A 95 -20.14 27.52 3.76
N GLU A 96 -20.07 27.19 2.48
CA GLU A 96 -20.65 28.00 1.40
C GLU A 96 -22.17 28.10 1.53
N ILE A 97 -22.87 26.99 1.73
CA ILE A 97 -24.32 26.95 1.98
C ILE A 97 -24.68 27.81 3.19
N LYS A 98 -23.94 27.69 4.30
CA LYS A 98 -24.15 28.51 5.50
C LYS A 98 -23.96 30.00 5.22
N ARG A 99 -22.96 30.37 4.43
CA ARG A 99 -22.70 31.76 4.02
C ARG A 99 -23.83 32.30 3.16
N HIS A 100 -24.26 31.57 2.14
CA HIS A 100 -25.37 31.95 1.27
C HIS A 100 -26.68 32.08 2.05
N ARG A 101 -26.97 31.14 2.96
CA ARG A 101 -28.15 31.19 3.84
C ARG A 101 -28.14 32.44 4.73
N ARG A 102 -27.01 32.76 5.37
CA ARG A 102 -26.87 33.98 6.19
C ARG A 102 -27.07 35.26 5.36
N ARG A 103 -26.53 35.32 4.15
CA ARG A 103 -26.71 36.48 3.24
C ARG A 103 -28.15 36.63 2.77
N ALA A 104 -28.81 35.54 2.39
CA ALA A 104 -30.21 35.54 1.99
C ALA A 104 -31.13 36.00 3.15
N GLN A 105 -30.87 35.53 4.37
CA GLN A 105 -31.59 35.97 5.58
C GLN A 105 -31.40 37.47 5.85
N ALA A 106 -30.21 38.00 5.60
CA ALA A 106 -29.93 39.44 5.70
C ALA A 106 -30.48 40.26 4.52
N GLY A 107 -31.11 39.63 3.52
CA GLY A 107 -31.60 40.30 2.31
C GLY A 107 -30.49 40.80 1.38
N VAL A 108 -29.31 40.17 1.40
CA VAL A 108 -28.13 40.58 0.63
C VAL A 108 -27.89 39.64 -0.55
N CYS A 109 -27.73 40.19 -1.76
CA CYS A 109 -27.38 39.43 -2.95
C CYS A 109 -25.95 38.85 -2.85
N SER A 110 -25.78 37.56 -3.18
CA SER A 110 -24.45 36.95 -3.20
C SER A 110 -23.57 37.39 -4.36
N GLN A 111 -24.18 37.84 -5.48
CA GLN A 111 -23.46 38.19 -6.70
C GLN A 111 -23.04 39.66 -6.73
N CYS A 112 -23.98 40.58 -6.49
CA CYS A 112 -23.72 42.03 -6.58
C CYS A 112 -23.61 42.72 -5.22
N HIS A 113 -23.72 41.96 -4.12
CA HIS A 113 -23.62 42.45 -2.72
C HIS A 113 -24.58 43.60 -2.34
N ARG A 114 -25.60 43.84 -3.16
CA ARG A 114 -26.66 44.82 -2.86
C ARG A 114 -27.61 44.27 -1.80
N THR A 115 -28.07 45.16 -0.92
CA THR A 115 -29.06 44.86 0.11
C THR A 115 -30.44 45.27 -0.36
N PHE A 116 -31.40 44.35 -0.26
CA PHE A 116 -32.80 44.59 -0.55
C PHE A 116 -33.56 44.77 0.78
N SER A 117 -33.82 46.02 1.15
CA SER A 117 -34.43 46.37 2.43
C SER A 117 -35.82 45.75 2.65
N SER A 118 -36.59 45.58 1.56
CA SER A 118 -37.88 44.87 1.58
C SER A 118 -37.73 43.40 1.96
N VAL A 119 -36.74 42.71 1.39
CA VAL A 119 -36.45 41.30 1.67
C VAL A 119 -35.91 41.13 3.08
N ALA A 120 -34.98 41.98 3.51
CA ALA A 120 -34.44 41.94 4.87
C ALA A 120 -35.55 42.11 5.93
N ARG A 121 -36.45 43.08 5.73
CA ARG A 121 -37.61 43.30 6.61
C ARG A 121 -38.60 42.14 6.58
N HIS A 122 -38.86 41.58 5.41
CA HIS A 122 -39.70 40.39 5.26
C HIS A 122 -39.12 39.21 6.07
N MET A 123 -37.83 38.91 5.92
CA MET A 123 -37.16 37.83 6.65
C MET A 123 -37.22 38.06 8.17
N ALA A 124 -36.98 39.28 8.65
CA ALA A 124 -37.02 39.60 10.07
C ALA A 124 -38.44 39.46 10.70
N THR A 125 -39.49 39.77 9.94
CA THR A 125 -40.87 39.77 10.44
C THR A 125 -41.62 38.45 10.23
N LYS A 126 -41.37 37.77 9.11
CA LYS A 126 -42.05 36.53 8.71
C LYS A 126 -41.25 35.27 9.05
N HIS A 127 -39.93 35.40 9.23
CA HIS A 127 -39.03 34.28 9.53
C HIS A 127 -38.10 34.56 10.74
N PRO A 128 -38.62 34.98 11.91
CA PRO A 128 -37.79 35.33 13.07
C PRO A 128 -36.97 34.15 13.63
N GLU A 129 -37.52 32.92 13.54
CA GLU A 129 -36.88 31.69 14.04
C GLU A 129 -35.71 31.21 13.17
N VAL A 130 -35.67 31.61 11.89
CA VAL A 130 -34.69 31.13 10.90
C VAL A 130 -33.27 31.68 11.17
N GLY A 131 -33.13 32.68 12.05
CA GLY A 131 -31.86 33.20 12.55
C GLY A 131 -31.24 32.41 13.72
N LYS A 132 -32.00 31.52 14.39
CA LYS A 132 -31.46 30.63 15.42
C LYS A 132 -30.71 29.50 14.73
N HIS A 133 -29.45 29.28 15.11
CA HIS A 133 -28.59 28.29 14.47
C HIS A 133 -29.24 26.89 14.53
N PRO A 134 -29.22 26.11 13.43
CA PRO A 134 -29.63 24.72 13.50
C PRO A 134 -28.69 23.98 14.45
N GLU A 135 -29.25 23.23 15.40
CA GLU A 135 -28.50 22.33 16.27
C GLU A 135 -27.64 21.39 15.42
N PRO A 136 -26.41 21.07 15.86
CA PRO A 136 -25.58 20.11 15.16
C PRO A 136 -26.30 18.76 15.10
N ILE A 137 -26.36 18.18 13.90
CA ILE A 137 -26.89 16.83 13.69
C ILE A 137 -25.98 15.86 14.49
N PRO A 138 -26.53 15.05 15.41
CA PRO A 138 -25.74 14.11 16.18
C PRO A 138 -25.15 13.06 15.23
N VAL A 139 -23.82 13.00 15.17
CA VAL A 139 -23.10 11.97 14.43
C VAL A 139 -22.96 10.77 15.38
N SER A 140 -23.74 9.72 15.16
CA SER A 140 -23.61 8.47 15.93
C SER A 140 -22.23 7.86 15.68
N SER A 141 -21.49 7.66 16.78
CA SER A 141 -20.17 7.02 16.80
C SER A 141 -20.21 5.56 16.39
#